data_AF-A0A7V8XDY4-F1
#
_entry.id   AF-A0A7V8XDY4-F1
#
_cell.length_a   1.000
_cell.length_b   1.000
_cell.length_c   1.000
_cell.angle_alpha   90.00
_cell.angle_beta   90.00
_cell.angle_gamma   90.00
#
_symmetry.space_group_name_H-M   'P 1'
#
loop_
_entity.id
_entity.type
_entity.pdbx_description
1 polymer ?
#
loop_
_entity_poly.entity_id
_entity_poly.type
_entity_poly.pdbx_seq_one_letter_code
_entity_poly.pdbx_strand_id
1 'polypeptide(L)' 'MFEDLRANPEVLWGALIAFLVVMLLTPAVGGMARLLGVVDRPDERRLNKRPIPRLGGIA' A
#
# COMPACT_ATOMS: atom_id res chain seq x y z
N MET A 1 12.20 19.94 18.73
CA MET A 1 11.53 18.79 18.08
C MET A 1 10.17 18.49 18.68
N PHE A 2 10.04 18.09 19.94
CA PHE A 2 8.72 17.84 20.56
C PHE A 2 7.89 19.13 20.73
N GLU A 3 8.54 20.25 21.03
CA GLU A 3 7.93 21.59 21.02
C GLU A 3 7.37 21.96 19.65
N ASP A 4 8.10 21.68 18.57
CA ASP A 4 7.66 21.98 17.20
C ASP A 4 6.43 21.17 16.80
N LEU A 5 6.36 19.89 17.21
CA LEU A 5 5.18 19.05 16.98
C LEU A 5 3.97 19.48 17.81
N ARG A 6 4.18 20.02 19.02
CA ARG A 6 3.11 20.62 19.83
C ARG A 6 2.61 21.93 19.25
N ALA A 7 3.49 22.73 18.64
CA ALA A 7 3.14 23.97 17.97
C ALA A 7 2.39 23.73 16.65
N ASN A 8 2.61 22.59 15.99
CA ASN A 8 2.01 22.25 14.69
C ASN A 8 1.30 20.87 14.74
N PRO A 9 0.21 20.73 15.52
CA PRO A 9 -0.52 19.46 15.65
C PRO A 9 -1.07 18.93 14.32
N GLU A 10 -1.31 19.80 13.34
CA GLU A 10 -1.75 19.47 11.99
C GLU A 10 -0.78 18.52 11.26
N VAL A 11 0.52 18.57 11.57
CA VAL A 11 1.51 17.66 10.97
C VAL A 11 1.28 16.23 11.43
N LEU A 12 0.99 16.04 12.72
CA LEU A 12 0.68 14.72 13.28
C LEU A 12 -0.63 14.17 12.72
N TRP A 13 -1.65 15.01 12.59
CA TRP A 13 -2.93 14.63 11.97
C TRP A 13 -2.77 14.31 10.49
N GLY A 14 -2.00 15.11 9.74
CA GLY A 14 -1.69 14.85 8.34
C GLY A 14 -0.96 13.53 8.15
N ALA A 15 0.03 13.23 8.99
CA ALA A 15 0.75 11.97 8.97
C ALA A 15 -0.17 10.78 9.28
N LEU A 16 -1.05 10.91 10.28
CA LEU A 16 -2.01 9.86 10.62
C LEU A 16 -3.01 9.61 9.49
N ILE A 17 -3.52 10.66 8.87
CA ILE A 17 -4.44 10.55 7.73
C ILE A 17 -3.74 9.88 6.55
N ALA A 18 -2.53 10.32 6.19
CA ALA A 18 -1.76 9.72 5.11
C ALA A 18 -1.49 8.23 5.38
N PHE A 19 -1.14 7.87 6.61
CA PHE A 19 -0.94 6.49 7.03
C PHE A 19 -2.23 5.65 6.87
N LEU A 20 -3.38 6.16 7.31
CA LEU A 20 -4.66 5.48 7.16
C LEU A 20 -5.04 5.33 5.68
N VAL A 21 -4.83 6.36 4.87
CA VAL A 21 -5.11 6.35 3.43
C VAL A 21 -4.29 5.26 2.74
N VAL A 22 -2.96 5.21 2.96
CA VAL A 22 -2.11 4.17 2.37
C VAL A 22 -2.52 2.78 2.86
N MET A 23 -2.76 2.61 4.16
CA MET A 23 -3.18 1.32 4.73
C MET A 23 -4.46 0.79 4.08
N LEU A 24 -5.38 1.65 3.68
CA LEU A 24 -6.63 1.25 3.01
C LEU A 24 -6.45 1.09 1.49
N LEU A 25 -5.71 1.98 0.83
CA LEU A 25 -5.52 1.95 -0.61
C LEU A 25 -4.63 0.79 -1.08
N THR A 26 -3.55 0.47 -0.36
CA THR A 26 -2.63 -0.62 -0.73
C THR A 26 -3.34 -1.98 -0.91
N PRO A 27 -4.16 -2.48 0.03
CA PRO A 27 -4.90 -3.72 -0.17
C PRO A 27 -6.00 -3.58 -1.22
N ALA A 28 -6.61 -2.41 -1.38
CA ALA A 28 -7.63 -2.16 -2.41
C ALA A 28 -7.05 -2.28 -3.82
N VAL A 29 -5.91 -1.65 -4.09
CA VAL A 29 -5.18 -1.77 -5.37
C VAL A 29 -4.71 -3.22 -5.59
N GLY A 30 -4.20 -3.87 -4.54
CA GLY A 30 -3.83 -5.29 -4.59
C GLY A 30 -5.01 -6.21 -4.92
N GLY A 31 -6.20 -5.92 -4.37
CA GLY A 31 -7.44 -6.62 -4.67
C GLY A 31 -7.91 -6.37 -6.11
N MET A 32 -7.86 -5.12 -6.57
CA MET A 32 -8.20 -4.73 -7.93
C MET A 32 -7.33 -5.47 -8.96
N ALA A 33 -6.02 -5.59 -8.71
CA ALA A 33 -5.12 -6.35 -9.56
C ALA A 33 -5.54 -7.83 -9.70
N ARG A 34 -6.03 -8.44 -8.62
CA ARG A 34 -6.55 -9.82 -8.65
C ARG A 34 -7.86 -9.91 -9.44
N LEU A 35 -8.76 -8.94 -9.25
CA LEU A 35 -10.04 -8.89 -9.97
C LEU A 35 -9.85 -8.70 -11.48
N LEU A 36 -8.95 -7.81 -11.88
CA LEU A 36 -8.62 -7.54 -13.28
C LEU A 36 -7.71 -8.60 -13.91
N GLY A 37 -7.25 -9.59 -13.14
CA GLY A 37 -6.35 -10.64 -13.63
C GLY A 37 -4.91 -10.18 -13.88
N VAL A 38 -4.54 -8.96 -13.44
CA VAL A 38 -3.19 -8.39 -13.52
C VAL A 38 -2.31 -8.94 -12.39
N VAL A 39 -2.17 -10.27 -12.41
CA VAL A 39 -1.40 -11.03 -11.43
C VAL A 39 -0.28 -11.81 -12.10
N ASP A 40 0.87 -11.85 -11.45
CA ASP A 40 1.97 -12.73 -11.81
C ASP A 40 1.65 -14.13 -11.30
N ARG A 41 1.48 -15.07 -12.23
CA ARG A 41 1.20 -16.47 -11.88
C ARG A 41 2.50 -17.19 -11.50
N PRO A 42 2.43 -18.17 -10.60
CA PRO A 42 3.57 -19.03 -10.28
C PRO A 42 4.07 -19.75 -11.55
N ASP A 43 5.38 -19.91 -11.66
CA ASP A 43 6.07 -20.59 -12.77
C ASP A 43 7.23 -21.40 -12.18
N GLU A 44 7.78 -22.38 -12.91
CA GLU A 44 8.82 -23.31 -12.44
C GLU A 44 10.08 -22.59 -11.93
N ARG A 45 10.34 -21.38 -12.44
CA ARG A 45 11.46 -20.52 -12.04
C ARG A 45 11.11 -19.49 -10.96
N ARG A 46 9.86 -19.43 -10.50
CA ARG A 46 9.40 -18.41 -9.55
C ARG A 46 9.15 -19.01 -8.16
N LEU A 47 9.58 -18.27 -7.13
CA LEU A 47 9.44 -18.66 -5.71
C LEU A 47 8.01 -18.50 -5.17
N ASN A 48 7.18 -17.63 -5.77
CA ASN A 48 5.83 -17.41 -5.29
C ASN A 48 4.96 -18.65 -5.55
N LYS A 49 4.34 -19.19 -4.49
CA LYS A 49 3.39 -20.31 -4.59
C LYS A 49 1.96 -19.87 -4.89
N ARG A 50 1.69 -18.56 -4.82
CA ARG A 50 0.38 -17.95 -5.06
C ARG A 50 0.53 -16.79 -6.04
N PRO A 51 -0.52 -16.47 -6.82
CA PRO A 51 -0.49 -15.32 -7.73
C PRO A 51 -0.29 -14.01 -6.95
N ILE A 52 0.66 -13.18 -7.40
CA ILE A 52 0.97 -11.88 -6.76
C ILE A 52 0.51 -10.71 -7.64
N PRO A 53 -0.13 -9.67 -7.06
CA PRO A 53 -0.51 -8.45 -7.78
C PRO A 53 0.71 -7.77 -8.44
N ARG A 54 0.62 -7.41 -9.72
CA ARG A 54 1.69 -6.64 -10.40
C ARG A 54 1.53 -5.12 -10.32
N LEU A 55 0.42 -4.64 -9.76
CA LEU A 55 0.10 -3.21 -9.63
C LEU A 55 0.66 -2.56 -8.36
N GLY A 56 1.52 -3.24 -7.60
CA GLY A 56 2.02 -2.71 -6.33
C GLY A 56 2.95 -1.50 -6.44
N GLY A 57 3.60 -1.29 -7.60
CA GLY A 57 4.57 -0.20 -7.81
C GLY A 57 3.97 1.13 -8.27
N ILE A 58 2.66 1.21 -8.46
CA ILE A 58 1.94 2.44 -8.90
C ILE A 58 1.13 3.10 -7.78
N ALA A 59 1.04 2.48 -6.61
CA ALA A 59 0.29 2.96 -5.44
C ALA A 59 1.18 3.77 -4.50
#